data_AF-A0A359LPA0-F1
#
_entry.id   AF-A0A359LPA0-F1
#
_cell.length_a   1.000
_cell.length_b   1.000
_cell.length_c   1.000
_cell.angle_alpha   90.00
_cell.angle_beta   90.00
_cell.angle_gamma   90.00
#
_symmetry.space_group_name_H-M   'P 1'
#
loop_
_entity.id
_entity.type
_entity.pdbx_description
1 polymer ?
#
loop_
_entity_poly.entity_id
_entity_poly.type
_entity_poly.pdbx_seq_one_letter_code
_entity_poly.pdbx_strand_id
1 'polypeptide(L)'
;IFCFWDEPDNHLSLSEVSLFVSSLRRHFSGGGQFLATSHNPEAIRAFADENTFVLERRSHLEPSIVRRLSDLSVPGDLVNALIRGDVGG
;
A
#
# COMPACT_ATOMS: atom_id res chain seq x y z
N ILE A 1 -17.90 -10.32 -4.11
CA ILE A 1 -16.64 -11.09 -3.96
C ILE A 1 -15.66 -10.24 -3.17
N PHE A 2 -14.97 -10.81 -2.19
CA PHE A 2 -13.90 -10.15 -1.43
C PHE A 2 -12.61 -10.91 -1.69
N CYS A 3 -11.54 -10.20 -2.00
CA CYS A 3 -10.21 -10.77 -2.22
C CYS A 3 -9.21 -10.05 -1.32
N PHE A 4 -8.54 -10.83 -0.47
CA PHE A 4 -7.36 -10.41 0.25
C PHE A 4 -6.14 -11.08 -0.38
N TRP A 5 -5.10 -10.33 -0.70
CA TRP A 5 -3.87 -10.86 -1.26
C TRP A 5 -2.64 -10.20 -0.61
N ASP A 6 -1.85 -11.01 0.07
CA ASP A 6 -0.58 -10.58 0.67
C ASP A 6 0.53 -10.48 -0.39
N GLU A 7 1.12 -9.29 -0.53
CA GLU A 7 2.22 -8.94 -1.45
C GLU A 7 2.13 -9.53 -2.88
N PRO A 8 1.05 -9.24 -3.64
CA PRO A 8 0.82 -9.83 -4.96
C PRO A 8 1.87 -9.41 -6.02
N ASP A 9 2.64 -8.37 -5.73
CA ASP A 9 3.61 -7.71 -6.60
C ASP A 9 5.08 -8.05 -6.28
N ASN A 10 5.36 -8.87 -5.24
CA ASN A 10 6.71 -9.16 -4.73
C ASN A 10 7.66 -9.81 -5.77
N HIS A 11 7.13 -10.45 -6.81
CA HIS A 11 7.92 -11.11 -7.86
C HIS A 11 7.76 -10.48 -9.24
N LEU A 12 7.13 -9.31 -9.32
CA LEU A 12 6.96 -8.59 -10.58
C LEU A 12 8.15 -7.65 -10.82
N SER A 13 8.51 -7.47 -12.09
CA SER A 13 9.44 -6.39 -12.44
C SER A 13 8.78 -5.03 -12.19
N LEU A 14 9.57 -4.00 -11.88
CA LEU A 14 9.07 -2.64 -11.68
C LEU A 14 8.20 -2.15 -12.86
N SER A 15 8.54 -2.54 -14.09
CA SER A 15 7.78 -2.22 -15.30
C SER A 15 6.40 -2.88 -15.37
N GLU A 16 6.16 -3.97 -14.63
CA GLU A 16 4.90 -4.72 -14.66
C GLU A 16 3.96 -4.35 -13.53
N VAL A 17 4.48 -3.84 -12.41
CA VAL A 17 3.71 -3.52 -11.20
C VAL A 17 2.57 -2.55 -11.50
N SER A 18 2.83 -1.44 -12.19
CA SER A 18 1.79 -0.44 -12.49
C SER A 18 0.66 -1.01 -13.36
N LEU A 19 1.00 -1.86 -14.35
CA LEU A 19 0.02 -2.52 -15.22
C LEU A 19 -0.81 -3.54 -14.44
N PHE A 20 -0.14 -4.34 -13.61
CA PHE A 20 -0.76 -5.35 -12.76
C PHE A 20 -1.77 -4.73 -11.79
N VAL A 21 -1.36 -3.72 -11.03
CA VAL A 21 -2.22 -3.06 -10.04
C VAL A 21 -3.39 -2.32 -10.71
N SER A 22 -3.15 -1.67 -11.85
CA SER A 22 -4.22 -1.03 -12.63
C SER A 22 -5.27 -2.03 -13.11
N SER A 23 -4.86 -3.24 -13.48
CA SER A 23 -5.74 -4.32 -13.91
C SER A 23 -6.59 -4.84 -12.76
N LEU A 24 -6.00 -5.02 -11.58
CA LEU A 24 -6.72 -5.41 -10.36
C LEU A 24 -7.78 -4.36 -9.99
N ARG A 25 -7.40 -3.08 -9.92
CA ARG A 25 -8.34 -1.99 -9.59
C ARG A 25 -9.54 -1.96 -10.53
N ARG A 26 -9.29 -2.11 -11.84
CA ARG A 26 -10.37 -2.16 -12.84
C ARG A 26 -11.29 -3.35 -12.62
N HIS A 27 -10.76 -4.52 -12.33
CA HIS A 27 -11.56 -5.73 -12.10
C HIS A 27 -12.52 -5.57 -10.91
N PHE A 28 -12.03 -5.02 -9.80
CA PHE A 28 -12.84 -4.85 -8.58
C PHE A 28 -13.70 -3.58 -8.59
N SER A 29 -13.45 -2.61 -9.49
CA SER A 29 -14.31 -1.42 -9.63
C SER A 29 -15.74 -1.74 -10.11
N GLY A 30 -15.93 -2.85 -10.83
CA GLY A 30 -17.24 -3.29 -11.34
C GLY A 30 -18.08 -4.05 -10.31
N GLY A 31 -17.55 -4.27 -9.10
CA GLY A 31 -18.21 -5.00 -8.03
C GLY A 31 -17.24 -5.90 -7.26
N GLY A 32 -17.27 -5.80 -5.93
CA GLY A 32 -16.40 -6.53 -5.03
C GLY A 32 -15.46 -5.63 -4.25
N GLN A 33 -14.62 -6.25 -3.43
CA GLN A 33 -13.65 -5.58 -2.58
C GLN A 33 -12.30 -6.26 -2.73
N PHE A 34 -11.26 -5.45 -2.88
CA PHE A 34 -9.88 -5.90 -2.97
C PHE A 34 -9.07 -5.23 -1.88
N LEU A 35 -8.37 -6.04 -1.10
CA LEU A 35 -7.41 -5.61 -0.08
C LEU A 35 -6.09 -6.32 -0.37
N ALA A 36 -5.02 -5.55 -0.48
CA ALA A 36 -3.68 -6.13 -0.63
C ALA A 36 -2.68 -5.40 0.26
N THR A 37 -1.64 -6.11 0.63
CA THR A 37 -0.43 -5.55 1.24
C THR A 37 0.61 -5.36 0.14
N SER A 38 1.44 -4.34 0.26
CA SER A 38 2.58 -4.13 -0.63
C SER A 38 3.58 -3.21 0.06
N HIS A 39 4.87 -3.48 -0.15
CA HIS A 39 5.96 -2.58 0.19
C HIS A 39 6.43 -1.78 -1.05
N ASN A 40 5.83 -2.01 -2.22
CA ASN A 40 6.23 -1.36 -3.46
C ASN A 40 5.58 0.02 -3.60
N PRO A 41 6.37 1.09 -3.70
CA PRO A 41 5.82 2.44 -3.78
C PRO A 41 4.96 2.69 -5.04
N GLU A 42 5.25 2.02 -6.16
CA GLU A 42 4.45 2.12 -7.39
C GLU A 42 3.08 1.47 -7.25
N ALA A 43 3.00 0.36 -6.49
CA ALA A 43 1.72 -0.26 -6.17
C ALA A 43 0.90 0.62 -5.23
N ILE A 44 1.52 1.18 -4.20
CA ILE A 44 0.87 2.04 -3.21
C ILE A 44 0.29 3.30 -3.88
N ARG A 45 1.06 3.97 -4.75
CA ARG A 45 0.61 5.15 -5.52
C ARG A 45 -0.61 4.91 -6.39
N ALA A 46 -0.88 3.66 -6.75
CA ALA A 46 -2.05 3.35 -7.55
C ALA A 46 -3.35 3.37 -6.73
N PHE A 47 -3.30 3.51 -5.40
CA PHE A 47 -4.48 3.64 -4.54
C PHE A 47 -4.57 5.05 -3.94
N ALA A 48 -5.78 5.48 -3.60
CA ALA A 48 -6.01 6.78 -2.97
C ALA A 48 -5.64 6.71 -1.48
N ASP A 49 -5.09 7.79 -0.93
CA ASP A 49 -4.58 7.84 0.46
C ASP A 49 -5.66 7.57 1.52
N GLU A 50 -6.94 7.80 1.20
CA GLU A 50 -8.09 7.50 2.07
C GLU A 50 -8.36 5.99 2.16
N ASN A 51 -7.93 5.23 1.15
CA ASN A 51 -8.09 3.79 1.06
C ASN A 51 -6.78 3.03 1.34
N THR A 52 -5.71 3.74 1.67
CA THR A 52 -4.41 3.17 1.98
C THR A 52 -4.20 3.17 3.49
N PHE A 53 -3.86 2.02 4.04
CA PHE A 53 -3.56 1.85 5.46
C PHE A 53 -2.07 1.55 5.64
N VAL A 54 -1.44 2.24 6.58
CA VAL A 54 -0.07 2.02 7.00
C VAL A 54 -0.08 1.13 8.24
N LEU A 55 0.61 -0.01 8.12
CA LEU A 55 0.89 -0.94 9.20
C LEU A 55 2.27 -0.63 9.75
N GLU A 56 2.35 -0.18 10.98
CA GLU A 56 3.60 0.21 11.61
C GLU A 56 3.80 -0.50 12.94
N ARG A 57 5.06 -0.59 13.37
CA ARG A 57 5.44 -1.15 14.66
C ARG A 57 6.78 -0.55 15.07
N ARG A 58 6.91 -0.08 16.32
CA ARG A 58 8.18 0.50 16.81
C ARG A 58 9.30 -0.52 16.98
N SER A 59 8.97 -1.73 17.42
CA SER A 59 9.91 -2.84 17.53
C SER A 59 9.15 -4.17 17.52
N HIS A 60 9.84 -5.28 17.25
CA HIS A 60 9.22 -6.61 17.23
C HIS A 60 8.49 -6.99 18.54
N LEU A 61 8.78 -6.32 19.67
CA LEU A 61 8.16 -6.52 20.98
C LEU A 61 6.86 -5.71 21.18
N GLU A 62 6.61 -4.70 20.35
CA GLU A 62 5.43 -3.84 20.44
C GLU A 62 4.34 -4.30 19.47
N PRO A 63 3.05 -4.02 19.76
CA PRO A 63 1.96 -4.34 18.85
C PRO A 63 2.05 -3.53 17.55
N SER A 64 1.52 -4.08 16.46
CA SER A 64 1.34 -3.33 15.23
C SER A 64 0.18 -2.34 15.36
N ILE A 65 0.38 -1.12 14.89
CA ILE A 65 -0.64 -0.06 14.83
C ILE A 65 -1.05 0.10 13.36
N VAL A 66 -2.32 0.43 13.15
CA VAL A 66 -2.88 0.71 11.82
C VAL A 66 -3.31 2.18 11.78
N ARG A 67 -2.80 2.93 10.80
CA ARG A 67 -3.20 4.31 10.54
C ARG A 67 -3.59 4.46 9.08
N ARG A 68 -4.55 5.34 8.75
CA ARG A 68 -4.77 5.69 7.33
C ARG A 68 -3.63 6.56 6.86
N LEU A 69 -3.24 6.41 5.60
CA LEU A 69 -2.19 7.24 5.05
C LEU A 69 -2.59 8.72 5.01
N SER A 70 -3.86 9.00 4.69
CA SER A 70 -4.46 10.34 4.73
C SER A 70 -4.42 11.01 6.12
N ASP A 71 -4.30 10.25 7.20
CA ASP A 71 -4.18 10.80 8.56
C ASP A 71 -2.72 11.12 8.95
N LEU A 72 -1.74 10.72 8.13
CA LEU A 72 -0.32 10.92 8.39
C LEU A 72 0.17 12.21 7.72
N SER A 73 0.89 13.03 8.48
CA SER A 73 1.64 14.15 7.90
C SER A 73 2.91 13.58 7.27
N VAL A 74 2.89 13.35 5.96
CA VAL A 74 4.05 12.85 5.23
C VAL A 74 4.83 14.04 4.66
N PRO A 75 6.03 14.36 5.18
CA PRO A 75 6.82 15.45 4.65
C PRO A 75 7.39 15.10 3.27
N GLY A 76 6.96 15.82 2.24
CA GLY A 76 7.48 15.68 0.88
C GLY A 76 6.83 14.55 0.08
N ASP A 77 7.63 13.82 -0.70
CA ASP A 77 7.14 12.71 -1.54
C ASP A 77 6.96 11.43 -0.70
N LEU A 78 5.74 10.88 -0.75
CA LEU A 78 5.33 9.65 -0.05
C LEU A 78 6.28 8.48 -0.28
N VAL A 79 6.72 8.28 -1.52
CA VAL A 79 7.59 7.15 -1.89
C VAL A 79 8.94 7.26 -1.21
N ASN A 80 9.49 8.47 -1.27
CA ASN A 80 10.73 8.80 -0.61
C ASN A 80 10.62 8.64 0.92
N ALA A 81 9.49 9.02 1.52
CA ALA A 81 9.23 8.83 2.94
C ALA A 81 9.10 7.35 3.31
N LEU A 82 8.40 6.54 2.51
CA LEU A 82 8.24 5.10 2.72
C LEU A 82 9.59 4.36 2.62
N ILE A 83 10.40 4.68 1.61
CA ILE A 83 11.73 4.09 1.41
C ILE A 83 12.66 4.42 2.59
N ARG A 84 12.56 5.63 3.15
CA ARG A 84 13.37 6.06 4.30
C ARG A 84 12.83 5.58 5.64
N GLY A 85 11.60 5.07 5.69
CA GLY A 85 10.92 4.76 6.95
C GLY A 85 10.44 5.99 7.72
N ASP A 86 10.30 7.14 7.04
CA ASP A 86 9.85 8.41 7.64
C ASP A 86 8.33 8.45 7.87
N VAL A 87 7.59 7.49 7.30
CA VAL A 87 6.14 7.37 7.49
C VAL A 87 5.87 6.66 8.81
N GLY A 88 5.37 7.40 9.80
CA GLY A 88 4.97 6.85 11.10
C GLY A 88 5.99 7.01 12.24
N GLY A 89 7.04 7.81 12.05
CA GLY A 89 8.01 8.21 13.08
C GLY A 89 7.42 9.06 14.20
#